data_AF-A0A7K9Q158-F1
#
_entry.id   AF-A0A7K9Q158-F1
#
_cell.length_a   1.000
_cell.length_b   1.000
_cell.length_c   1.000
_cell.angle_alpha   90.00
_cell.angle_beta   90.00
_cell.angle_gamma   90.00
#
_symmetry.space_group_name_H-M   'P 1'
#
loop_
_entity.id
_entity.type
_entity.pdbx_description
1 polymer ?
#
loop_
_entity_poly.entity_id
_entity_poly.type
_entity_poly.pdbx_seq_one_letter_code
_entity_poly.pdbx_strand_id
1 'polypeptide(L)' 'GPINGVNKDIAVLQCHGDCDPLVPLMFGSLTVEKLKTMINPANVTFKTYSGLMHSSSLEEMMDVKQFIDKHLPPVD' A
#
# COMPACT_ATOMS: atom_id res chain seq x y z
N GLY A 1 -8.26 -16.53 9.35
CA GLY A 1 -7.77 -17.56 8.42
C GLY A 1 -7.27 -16.90 7.15
N PRO A 2 -6.58 -17.62 6.26
CA PRO A 2 -6.24 -17.10 4.93
C PRO A 2 -7.54 -16.70 4.22
N ILE A 3 -7.52 -15.61 3.45
CA ILE A 3 -8.71 -15.17 2.73
C ILE A 3 -8.96 -16.20 1.64
N ASN A 4 -9.97 -17.05 1.79
CA ASN A 4 -10.46 -17.88 0.69
C ASN A 4 -11.48 -17.07 -0.12
N GLY A 5 -11.02 -16.26 -1.08
CA GLY A 5 -11.92 -15.40 -1.84
C GLY A 5 -11.33 -14.84 -3.13
N VAL A 6 -12.21 -14.22 -3.92
CA VAL A 6 -11.94 -13.62 -5.24
C VAL A 6 -10.69 -12.72 -5.25
N ASN A 7 -10.38 -12.06 -4.12
CA ASN A 7 -9.28 -11.09 -4.01
C ASN A 7 -7.97 -11.67 -3.44
N LYS A 8 -7.76 -13.00 -3.45
CA LYS A 8 -6.50 -13.60 -2.98
C LYS A 8 -5.25 -12.99 -3.63
N ASP A 9 -5.36 -12.65 -4.91
CA ASP A 9 -4.27 -12.11 -5.72
C ASP A 9 -4.44 -10.61 -6.01
N ILE A 10 -5.27 -9.89 -5.26
CA ILE A 10 -5.41 -8.43 -5.44
C ILE A 10 -4.07 -7.73 -5.18
N ALA A 11 -3.73 -6.77 -6.04
CA ALA A 11 -2.58 -5.90 -5.83
C ALA A 11 -2.88 -4.84 -4.78
N VAL A 12 -1.94 -4.59 -3.86
CA VAL A 12 -2.05 -3.57 -2.82
C VAL A 12 -0.77 -2.73 -2.79
N LEU A 13 -0.95 -1.42 -2.94
CA LEU A 13 0.05 -0.42 -2.57
C LEU A 13 -0.40 0.23 -1.26
N GLN A 14 0.37 0.04 -0.20
CA GLN A 14 0.18 0.72 1.08
C GLN A 14 1.26 1.81 1.21
N CYS A 15 0.82 3.04 1.42
CA CYS A 15 1.67 4.23 1.56
C CYS A 15 1.57 4.76 2.99
N HIS A 16 2.66 5.30 3.54
CA HIS A 16 2.64 5.91 4.86
C HIS A 16 3.72 6.96 5.05
N GLY A 17 3.43 8.05 5.76
CA GLY A 17 4.45 8.98 6.22
C GLY A 17 5.20 8.45 7.45
N ASP A 18 6.53 8.58 7.49
CA ASP A 18 7.31 8.11 8.64
C ASP A 18 7.24 9.02 9.87
N CYS A 19 6.70 10.24 9.70
CA CYS A 19 6.51 11.25 10.74
C CYS A 19 5.02 11.51 11.04
N ASP A 20 4.10 10.60 10.67
CA ASP A 20 2.67 10.74 10.92
C ASP A 20 2.35 10.79 12.44
N PRO A 21 1.82 11.91 12.97
CA PRO A 21 1.53 12.06 14.39
C PRO A 21 0.17 11.47 14.81
N LEU A 22 -0.70 11.12 13.86
CA LEU A 22 -2.06 10.64 14.11
C LEU A 22 -2.16 9.11 13.96
N VAL A 23 -1.52 8.56 12.93
CA VAL A 23 -1.45 7.14 12.67
C VAL A 23 0.03 6.72 12.70
N PRO A 24 0.55 6.23 13.84
CA PRO A 24 1.96 5.87 13.95
C PRO A 24 2.40 4.88 12.87
N LEU A 25 3.61 5.06 12.32
CA LEU A 25 4.18 4.17 11.31
C LEU A 25 4.13 2.68 11.70
N MET A 26 4.28 2.39 13.00
CA MET A 26 4.14 1.03 13.54
C MET A 26 2.81 0.37 13.14
N PHE A 27 1.69 1.10 13.13
CA PHE A 27 0.40 0.56 12.71
C PHE A 27 0.38 0.29 11.20
N GLY A 28 1.04 1.12 10.40
CA GLY A 28 1.29 0.84 8.99
C GLY A 28 2.09 -0.46 8.80
N SER A 29 3.18 -0.64 9.54
CA SER A 29 4.00 -1.86 9.50
C SER A 29 3.22 -3.11 9.92
N LEU A 30 2.43 -3.03 10.99
CA LEU A 30 1.58 -4.15 11.41
C LEU A 30 0.49 -4.48 10.37
N THR A 31 -0.03 -3.45 9.69
CA THR A 31 -1.05 -3.62 8.64
C THR A 31 -0.47 -4.35 7.43
N VAL A 32 0.72 -3.96 6.92
CA VAL A 32 1.33 -4.65 5.78
C VAL A 32 1.68 -6.10 6.14
N GLU A 33 2.22 -6.35 7.33
CA GLU A 33 2.52 -7.72 7.76
C GLU A 33 1.24 -8.54 7.86
N LYS A 34 0.14 -7.95 8.36
CA LYS A 34 -1.16 -8.63 8.37
C LYS A 34 -1.68 -8.92 6.96
N LEU A 35 -1.60 -7.96 6.04
CA LEU A 35 -2.00 -8.11 4.64
C LEU A 35 -1.26 -9.25 3.97
N LYS A 36 0.07 -9.35 4.15
CA LYS A 36 0.87 -10.46 3.61
C LYS A 36 0.45 -11.84 4.13
N THR A 37 -0.16 -11.95 5.33
CA THR A 37 -0.73 -13.23 5.79
C THR A 37 -2.09 -13.57 5.18
N MET A 38 -2.75 -12.57 4.58
CA MET A 38 -4.14 -12.64 4.15
C MET A 38 -4.25 -12.85 2.63
N ILE A 39 -3.46 -12.12 1.84
CA ILE A 39 -3.38 -12.18 0.37
C ILE A 39 -2.00 -12.64 -0.09
N ASN A 40 -1.82 -12.84 -1.40
CA ASN A 40 -0.54 -13.15 -2.00
C ASN A 40 0.51 -12.09 -1.62
N PRO A 41 1.55 -12.41 -0.82
CA PRO A 41 2.53 -11.45 -0.35
C PRO A 41 3.29 -10.75 -1.49
N ALA A 42 3.43 -11.41 -2.65
CA ALA A 42 4.12 -10.86 -3.81
C ALA A 42 3.37 -9.67 -4.42
N ASN A 43 2.07 -9.52 -4.11
CA ASN A 43 1.21 -8.46 -4.64
C ASN A 43 1.08 -7.28 -3.66
N VAL A 44 1.77 -7.31 -2.51
CA VAL A 44 1.72 -6.26 -1.50
C VAL A 44 3.01 -5.45 -1.50
N THR A 45 2.89 -4.16 -1.76
CA THR A 45 3.99 -3.19 -1.68
C THR A 45 3.72 -2.21 -0.55
N PHE A 46 4.71 -1.97 0.33
CA PHE A 46 4.65 -0.95 1.37
C PHE A 46 5.73 0.08 1.13
N LYS A 47 5.34 1.34 1.00
CA LYS A 47 6.24 2.48 0.81
C LYS A 47 6.07 3.48 1.95
N THR A 48 7.20 3.97 2.43
CA THR A 48 7.27 4.99 3.47
C THR A 48 7.94 6.24 2.93
N TYR A 49 7.40 7.41 3.28
CA TYR A 49 7.88 8.70 2.78
C TYR A 49 8.53 9.50 3.90
N SER A 50 9.79 9.88 3.71
CA SER A 50 10.61 10.52 4.75
C SER A 50 10.14 11.93 5.08
N GLY A 51 9.95 12.21 6.38
CA GLY A 51 9.48 13.50 6.89
C GLY A 51 8.00 13.76 6.64
N LEU A 52 7.27 12.85 5.98
CA LEU A 52 5.86 13.02 5.69
C LEU A 52 5.03 12.74 6.95
N MET A 53 4.14 13.66 7.29
CA MET A 53 3.20 13.53 8.41
C MET A 53 1.90 12.87 7.95
N HIS A 54 0.77 13.20 8.58
CA HIS A 54 -0.56 12.77 8.16
C HIS A 54 -1.08 13.57 6.95
N SER A 55 -0.42 13.40 5.81
CA SER A 55 -0.70 14.10 4.56
C SER A 55 -0.21 13.29 3.36
N SER A 56 -0.34 13.84 2.16
CA SER A 56 0.25 13.25 0.94
C SER A 56 1.46 14.04 0.43
N SER A 57 2.21 13.44 -0.50
CA SER A 57 3.35 14.08 -1.17
C SER A 57 3.30 13.85 -2.69
N LEU A 58 4.08 14.64 -3.46
CA LEU A 58 4.19 14.42 -4.90
C LEU A 58 4.77 13.04 -5.23
N GLU A 59 5.76 12.59 -4.44
CA GLU A 59 6.38 11.28 -4.58
C GLU A 59 5.34 10.16 -4.39
N GLU A 60 4.52 10.25 -3.33
CA GLU A 60 3.43 9.31 -3.08
C GLU A 60 2.41 9.30 -4.23
N MET A 61 2.01 10.47 -4.72
CA MET A 61 1.06 10.56 -5.84
C MET A 61 1.62 9.97 -7.14
N MET A 62 2.93 10.08 -7.38
CA MET A 62 3.59 9.44 -8.52
C MET A 62 3.62 7.92 -8.39
N ASP A 63 3.83 7.40 -7.18
CA ASP A 63 3.76 5.96 -6.92
C ASP A 63 2.34 5.41 -7.12
N VAL A 64 1.33 6.13 -6.61
CA VAL A 64 -0.08 5.79 -6.83
C VAL A 64 -0.42 5.82 -8.32
N LYS A 65 0.03 6.84 -9.05
CA LYS A 65 -0.13 6.92 -10.51
C LYS A 65 0.46 5.69 -11.20
N GLN A 66 1.72 5.35 -10.93
CA GLN A 66 2.38 4.19 -11.54
C GLN A 66 1.68 2.88 -11.19
N PHE A 67 1.21 2.75 -9.94
CA PHE A 67 0.46 1.58 -9.50
C PHE A 67 -0.86 1.44 -10.27
N ILE A 68 -1.62 2.53 -10.43
CA ILE A 68 -2.87 2.54 -11.19
C ILE A 68 -2.61 2.26 -12.67
N ASP A 69 -1.70 2.99 -13.30
CA ASP A 69 -1.36 2.83 -14.73
C ASP A 69 -0.95 1.38 -15.06
N LYS A 70 -0.26 0.70 -14.13
CA LYS A 70 0.14 -0.71 -14.27
C LYS A 70 -1.03 -1.69 -14.17
N HIS A 71 -1.96 -1.47 -13.24
CA HIS A 71 -3.01 -2.45 -12.92
C HIS A 71 -4.35 -2.16 -13.61
N LEU A 72 -4.54 -0.94 -14.12
CA LEU A 72 -5.69 -0.49 -14.90
C LEU A 72 -5.20 0.11 -16.23
N PRO A 73 -4.56 -0.70 -17.09
CA PRO A 73 -4.14 -0.22 -18.41
C PRO A 73 -5.37 0.18 -19.25
N PRO A 74 -5.18 1.02 -20.29
CA PRO A 74 -6.23 1.32 -21.25
C PRO A 74 -6.86 0.02 -21.79
N VAL A 75 -8.18 0.01 -21.86
CA VAL A 75 -8.94 -1.04 -22.54
C VAL A 75 -9.36 -0.49 -23.90
N ASP A 76 -9.23 -1.31 -24.94
CA ASP A 76 -9.68 -0.98 -26.30
C ASP A 76 -11.22 -0.86 -26.38
#